data_AF-A0A7X8H838-F1
#
_entry.id   AF-A0A7X8H838-F1
#
_cell.length_a   1.000
_cell.length_b   1.000
_cell.length_c   1.000
_cell.angle_alpha   90.00
_cell.angle_beta   90.00
_cell.angle_gamma   90.00
#
_symmetry.space_group_name_H-M   'P 1'
#
loop_
_entity.id
_entity.type
_entity.pdbx_description
1 polymer ?
#
loop_
_entity_poly.entity_id
_entity_poly.type
_entity_poly.pdbx_seq_one_letter_code
_entity_poly.pdbx_strand_id
1 'polypeptide(L)' 'QILEQNETPSLGDLITQPNFLIQFLKKSIDDKFELGEDIEALSGATVSSSAVAKACQKAARFLLSIQAETETENN' A
#
# COMPACT_ATOMS: atom_id res chain seq x y z
N GLN A 1 11.13 1.23 1.46
CA GLN A 1 11.80 1.88 0.32
C GLN A 1 11.27 1.22 -0.95
N ILE A 2 10.88 1.98 -1.97
CA ILE A 2 10.47 1.42 -3.28
C ILE A 2 11.73 0.95 -4.01
N LEU A 3 11.71 -0.29 -4.53
CA LEU A 3 12.90 -0.96 -5.09
C LEU A 3 13.04 -0.79 -6.61
N GLU A 4 11.95 -0.63 -7.36
CA GLU A 4 11.96 -0.41 -8.81
C GLU A 4 10.63 0.18 -9.30
N GLN A 5 10.66 1.13 -10.25
CA GLN A 5 9.47 1.69 -10.90
C GLN A 5 9.74 2.10 -12.35
N ASN A 6 8.78 1.85 -13.26
CA ASN A 6 8.87 2.16 -14.69
C ASN A 6 7.71 3.09 -15.12
N GLU A 7 7.51 4.16 -14.36
CA GLU A 7 6.47 5.15 -14.63
C GLU A 7 7.01 6.35 -15.41
N THR A 8 6.09 7.14 -15.99
CA THR A 8 6.43 8.33 -16.76
C THR A 8 7.23 9.30 -15.88
N PRO A 9 8.45 9.72 -16.29
CA PRO A 9 9.26 10.67 -15.54
C PRO A 9 8.45 11.93 -15.26
N SER A 10 8.43 12.38 -14.00
CA SER A 10 7.67 13.53 -13.44
C SER A 10 6.30 13.25 -12.81
N LEU A 11 5.64 12.10 -13.06
CA LEU A 11 4.37 11.77 -12.39
C LEU A 11 4.52 10.62 -11.40
N GLY A 12 5.20 9.54 -11.80
CA GLY A 12 5.38 8.37 -10.95
C GLY A 12 6.40 8.51 -9.83
N ASP A 13 7.31 9.47 -9.88
CA ASP A 13 8.26 9.67 -8.77
C ASP A 13 7.56 10.21 -7.51
N LEU A 14 6.34 10.72 -7.62
CA LEU A 14 5.59 11.23 -6.47
C LEU A 14 5.25 10.12 -5.46
N ILE A 15 5.10 8.85 -5.88
CA ILE A 15 4.89 7.75 -4.92
C ILE A 15 6.15 7.42 -4.10
N THR A 16 7.34 7.84 -4.56
CA THR A 16 8.60 7.68 -3.81
C THR A 16 8.78 8.76 -2.75
N GLN A 17 7.94 9.81 -2.78
CA GLN A 17 8.06 10.93 -1.87
C GLN A 17 7.74 10.51 -0.43
N PRO A 18 8.54 10.93 0.56
CA PRO A 18 8.35 10.54 1.96
C PRO A 18 6.96 10.86 2.51
N ASN A 19 6.38 11.98 2.08
CA ASN A 19 5.04 12.45 2.44
C ASN A 19 3.91 11.51 1.97
N PHE A 20 4.11 10.76 0.89
CA PHE A 20 3.16 9.71 0.49
C PHE A 20 3.41 8.43 1.28
N LEU A 21 4.67 8.01 1.38
CA LEU A 21 5.06 6.78 2.08
C LEU A 21 4.72 6.80 3.58
N ILE A 22 4.77 7.97 4.22
CA ILE A 22 4.39 8.16 5.63
C ILE A 22 2.93 7.79 5.90
N GLN A 23 2.04 7.93 4.93
CA GLN A 23 0.61 7.58 5.11
C GLN A 23 0.40 6.08 5.31
N PHE A 24 1.36 5.25 4.90
CA PHE A 24 1.36 3.81 5.11
C PHE A 24 2.05 3.41 6.42
N LEU A 25 2.81 4.32 7.05
CA LEU A 25 3.44 4.04 8.34
C LEU A 25 2.38 4.05 9.44
N LYS A 26 2.44 3.04 10.32
CA LYS A 26 1.52 2.86 11.46
C LYS A 26 0.05 2.56 11.10
N LYS A 27 -0.27 2.28 9.83
CA LYS A 27 -1.57 1.69 9.47
C LYS A 27 -1.63 0.25 9.91
N SER A 28 -2.81 -0.19 10.35
CA SER A 28 -3.03 -1.59 10.68
C SER A 28 -3.07 -2.42 9.40
N ILE A 29 -2.69 -3.70 9.47
CA ILE A 29 -2.92 -4.65 8.38
C ILE A 29 -4.43 -4.88 8.15
N ASP A 30 -5.27 -4.55 9.12
CA ASP A 30 -6.74 -4.58 9.01
C ASP A 30 -7.34 -3.37 8.27
N ASP A 31 -6.54 -2.33 8.01
CA ASP A 31 -7.03 -1.15 7.29
C ASP A 31 -7.36 -1.51 5.83
N LYS A 32 -8.31 -0.80 5.22
CA LYS A 32 -8.76 -1.11 3.86
C LYS A 32 -7.75 -0.65 2.81
N PHE A 33 -6.85 0.29 3.17
CA PHE A 33 -5.90 0.94 2.28
C PHE A 33 -6.59 1.52 1.04
N GLU A 34 -7.74 2.16 1.24
CA GLU A 34 -8.53 2.76 0.16
C GLU A 34 -8.15 4.22 -0.10
N LEU A 35 -8.05 4.60 -1.38
CA LEU A 35 -7.74 5.98 -1.76
C LEU A 35 -8.92 6.90 -1.44
N GLY A 36 -8.65 8.03 -0.79
CA GLY A 36 -9.65 9.01 -0.37
C GLY A 36 -10.31 8.71 0.97
N GLU A 37 -10.14 7.50 1.51
CA GLU A 37 -10.54 7.17 2.89
C GLU A 37 -9.30 7.04 3.78
N ASP A 38 -8.43 6.08 3.45
CA ASP A 38 -7.24 5.74 4.22
C ASP A 38 -5.99 6.47 3.73
N ILE A 39 -5.92 6.72 2.42
CA ILE A 39 -4.72 7.21 1.73
C ILE A 39 -5.11 8.34 0.81
N GLU A 40 -4.43 9.48 0.94
CA GLU A 40 -4.61 10.59 0.01
C GLU A 40 -3.91 10.30 -1.32
N ALA A 41 -4.68 10.40 -2.41
CA ALA A 41 -4.15 10.29 -3.76
C ALA A 41 -3.29 11.52 -4.09
N LEU A 42 -2.15 11.29 -4.74
CA LEU A 42 -1.34 12.38 -5.28
C LEU A 42 -1.96 12.90 -6.58
N SER A 43 -2.18 14.22 -6.64
CA SER A 43 -2.70 14.89 -7.84
C SER A 43 -1.75 14.67 -9.03
N GLY A 44 -2.28 14.17 -10.15
CA GLY A 44 -1.48 13.79 -11.32
C GLY A 44 -0.90 12.38 -11.27
N ALA A 45 -0.89 11.70 -10.11
CA ALA A 45 -0.39 10.34 -9.95
C ALA A 45 -1.45 9.40 -9.35
N THR A 46 -2.72 9.60 -9.70
CA THR A 46 -3.86 8.83 -9.17
C THR A 46 -3.75 7.33 -9.50
N VAL A 47 -3.29 6.98 -10.71
CA VAL A 47 -3.11 5.58 -11.14
C VAL A 47 -2.02 4.90 -10.31
N SER A 48 -0.87 5.57 -10.15
CA SER A 48 0.27 5.13 -9.35
C SER A 48 -0.11 4.98 -7.88
N SER A 49 -0.78 5.99 -7.31
CA SER A 49 -1.29 5.98 -5.93
C SER A 49 -2.24 4.78 -5.72
N SER A 50 -3.08 4.48 -6.71
CA SER A 50 -4.00 3.34 -6.67
C SER A 50 -3.26 2.01 -6.70
N ALA A 51 -2.20 1.91 -7.49
CA ALA A 51 -1.39 0.71 -7.59
C ALA A 51 -0.70 0.40 -6.25
N VAL A 52 -0.10 1.40 -5.60
CA VAL A 52 0.56 1.23 -4.29
C VAL A 52 -0.46 0.85 -3.21
N ALA A 53 -1.58 1.57 -3.13
CA ALA A 53 -2.65 1.28 -2.18
C ALA A 53 -3.17 -0.17 -2.32
N LYS A 54 -3.43 -0.62 -3.56
CA LYS A 54 -3.85 -2.00 -3.85
C LYS A 54 -2.75 -3.02 -3.55
N ALA A 55 -1.48 -2.69 -3.78
CA ALA A 55 -0.37 -3.57 -3.45
C ALA A 55 -0.28 -3.80 -1.93
N CYS A 56 -0.39 -2.73 -1.13
CA CYS A 56 -0.44 -2.82 0.32
C CYS A 56 -1.64 -3.61 0.81
N GLN A 57 -2.84 -3.38 0.25
CA GLN A 57 -4.03 -4.17 0.58
C GLN A 57 -3.83 -5.66 0.30
N LYS A 58 -3.25 -6.02 -0.85
CA LYS A 58 -2.97 -7.43 -1.19
C LYS A 58 -1.96 -8.04 -0.22
N ALA A 59 -0.88 -7.32 0.11
CA ALA A 59 0.12 -7.78 1.06
C ALA A 59 -0.50 -7.98 2.46
N ALA A 60 -1.32 -7.04 2.92
CA ALA A 60 -2.00 -7.14 4.21
C ALA A 60 -2.95 -8.36 4.25
N ARG A 61 -3.77 -8.56 3.22
CA ARG A 61 -4.63 -9.75 3.10
C ARG A 61 -3.85 -11.06 3.07
N PHE A 62 -2.71 -11.08 2.38
CA PHE A 62 -1.84 -12.24 2.34
C PHE A 62 -1.24 -12.56 3.72
N LEU A 63 -0.84 -11.54 4.49
CA LEU A 63 -0.36 -11.73 5.85
C LEU A 63 -1.48 -12.19 6.79
N LEU A 64 -2.69 -11.64 6.65
CA LEU A 64 -3.87 -12.08 7.40
C LEU A 64 -4.23 -13.54 7.09
N SER A 65 -4.14 -13.97 5.83
CA SER A 65 -4.38 -15.38 5.48
C SER A 65 -3.32 -16.30 6.08
N ILE A 66 -2.06 -15.87 6.11
CA ILE A 66 -0.98 -16.64 6.78
C ILE A 66 -1.25 -16.73 8.29
N GLN A 67 -1.63 -15.63 8.95
CA GLN A 67 -1.93 -15.65 10.39
C GLN A 67 -3.10 -16.59 10.71
N ALA A 68 -4.16 -16.55 9.91
CA ALA A 68 -5.30 -17.45 10.05
C ALA A 68 -4.90 -18.93 9.90
N GLU A 69 -3.97 -19.25 9.00
CA GLU A 69 -3.46 -20.62 8.81
C GLU A 69 -2.56 -21.06 10.00
N THR A 70 -1.74 -20.16 10.55
CA THR A 70 -0.88 -20.47 11.70
C THR A 70 -1.63 -20.67 13.03
N GLU A 71 -2.85 -20.13 13.16
CA GLU A 71 -3.71 -20.36 14.33
C GLU A 71 -4.40 -21.74 14.28
N THR A 72 -4.59 -22.32 13.10
CA THR A 72 -5.20 -23.65 12.96
C THR A 72 -4.27 -24.84 13.23
N GLU A 73 -2.94 -24.67 13.18
CA GLU A 73 -1.98 -25.77 13.42
C GLU A 73 -1.61 -25.97 14.91
N ASN A 74 -2.05 -25.10 15.82
CA ASN A 74 -1.72 -25.16 17.25
C ASN A 74 -2.88 -25.60 18.17
N ASN A 75 -3.94 -26.23 17.64
CA ASN A 75 -5.08 -26.70 18.44
C ASN A 75 -5.28 -28.22 18.37
#